data_AF-A0A6L5GQM0-F1
#
_entry.id   AF-A0A6L5GQM0-F1
#
_cell.length_a   1.000
_cell.length_b   1.000
_cell.length_c   1.000
_cell.angle_alpha   90.00
_cell.angle_beta   90.00
_cell.angle_gamma   90.00
#
_symmetry.space_group_name_H-M   'P 1'
#
loop_
_entity.id
_entity.type
_entity.pdbx_description
1 polymer ?
#
loop_
_entity_poly.entity_id
_entity_poly.type
_entity_poly.pdbx_seq_one_letter_code
_entity_poly.pdbx_strand_id
1 'polypeptide(L)'
;MSDEALAAVKARLKAYDGPRMRIMEVCGSHTAAIVKNGIPGLLSKQIELVAGPGCPVCVTPTDYIDRLIALSQEENTCVVTFGDLLRVPGSAGTLMQAKNAGGRAEMVYSPFDILAMAQAEPATTFIFAAVGFETTAPVYALLLDQIVEAHIENIRFLTALKTMPPVIDALCAGGADVQGLIAPGHVAVVIGSDAFKPLAEAYQLPFGVAGFSGMHLLYAIDGIVRARGRGTVMNFYPEAVTPTGNVKAQDLVAKYFEPGDALWRGIGVIPGSGLFLKLAVQCFDMGSQALQHDHPMNAACRCGEVLRGAIAPQDCPLFKTACTPLHPQGACMVSAEGNCLSVYNQN
;
A
#
# COMPACT_ATOMS: atom_id res chain seq x y z
N MET A 1 -19.32 -20.20 9.47
CA MET A 1 -18.33 -21.20 9.94
C MET A 1 -18.46 -21.32 11.46
N SER A 2 -18.35 -22.51 12.06
CA SER A 2 -18.61 -22.72 13.50
C SER A 2 -17.37 -22.45 14.38
N ASP A 3 -17.60 -22.16 15.66
CA ASP A 3 -16.54 -21.92 16.66
C ASP A 3 -15.61 -23.13 16.87
N GLU A 4 -16.14 -24.35 16.73
CA GLU A 4 -15.36 -25.58 16.83
C GLU A 4 -14.30 -25.71 15.72
N ALA A 5 -14.65 -25.33 14.49
CA ALA A 5 -13.71 -25.36 13.37
C ALA A 5 -12.54 -24.39 13.58
N LEU A 6 -12.82 -23.20 14.13
CA LEU A 6 -11.81 -22.21 14.44
C LEU A 6 -10.91 -22.68 15.59
N ALA A 7 -11.46 -23.34 16.62
CA ALA A 7 -10.68 -23.92 17.71
C ALA A 7 -9.69 -24.99 17.19
N ALA A 8 -10.14 -25.85 16.27
CA ALA A 8 -9.29 -26.86 15.64
C ALA A 8 -8.15 -26.24 14.81
N VAL A 9 -8.40 -25.13 14.09
CA VAL A 9 -7.36 -24.37 13.37
C VAL A 9 -6.32 -23.81 14.34
N LYS A 10 -6.76 -23.15 15.41
CA LYS A 10 -5.85 -22.58 16.42
C LYS A 10 -4.97 -23.66 17.05
N ALA A 11 -5.57 -24.79 17.44
CA ALA A 11 -4.84 -25.91 18.02
C ALA A 11 -3.76 -26.44 17.06
N ARG A 12 -4.09 -26.62 15.78
CA ARG A 12 -3.15 -27.10 14.76
C ARG A 12 -2.02 -26.11 14.48
N LEU A 13 -2.32 -24.82 14.33
CA LEU A 13 -1.31 -23.79 14.13
C LEU A 13 -0.37 -23.65 15.34
N LYS A 14 -0.91 -23.81 16.55
CA LYS A 14 -0.13 -23.75 17.79
C LYS A 14 0.78 -24.96 17.96
N ALA A 15 0.29 -26.14 17.59
CA ALA A 15 1.01 -27.41 17.70
C ALA A 15 1.94 -27.71 16.51
N TYR A 16 1.97 -26.85 15.47
CA TYR A 16 2.78 -27.08 14.28
C TYR A 16 4.28 -27.22 14.63
N ASP A 17 4.86 -28.36 14.28
CA ASP A 17 6.25 -28.75 14.54
C ASP A 17 7.03 -29.04 13.24
N GLY A 18 6.44 -28.73 12.09
CA GLY A 18 7.04 -28.94 10.77
C GLY A 18 8.19 -27.97 10.44
N PRO A 19 8.62 -27.95 9.16
CA PRO A 19 9.66 -27.02 8.69
C PRO A 19 9.29 -25.57 8.95
N ARG A 20 10.31 -24.68 9.02
CA ARG A 20 10.08 -23.24 9.14
C ARG A 20 9.12 -22.74 8.05
N MET A 21 8.17 -21.90 8.46
CA MET A 21 7.18 -21.25 7.64
C MET A 21 7.27 -19.74 7.84
N ARG A 22 7.86 -19.04 6.89
CA ARG A 22 7.88 -17.58 6.85
C ARG A 22 6.81 -17.09 5.89
N ILE A 23 5.75 -16.49 6.41
CA ILE A 23 4.57 -16.08 5.64
C ILE A 23 4.55 -14.56 5.56
N MET A 24 4.58 -14.02 4.34
CA MET A 24 4.53 -12.59 4.11
C MET A 24 3.11 -12.13 3.81
N GLU A 25 2.61 -11.14 4.53
CA GLU A 25 1.43 -10.40 4.12
C GLU A 25 1.83 -9.12 3.39
N VAL A 26 1.03 -8.70 2.41
CA VAL A 26 1.31 -7.52 1.58
C VAL A 26 0.15 -6.52 1.64
N CYS A 27 -0.39 -6.31 2.84
CA CYS A 27 -1.50 -5.40 3.09
C CYS A 27 -1.37 -4.75 4.48
N GLY A 28 -1.17 -3.43 4.57
CA GLY A 28 -1.02 -2.75 5.86
C GLY A 28 -2.22 -2.95 6.79
N SER A 29 -3.42 -3.08 6.22
CA SER A 29 -4.63 -3.46 6.97
C SER A 29 -4.57 -4.89 7.53
N HIS A 30 -3.91 -5.85 6.86
CA HIS A 30 -3.60 -7.16 7.44
C HIS A 30 -2.52 -7.03 8.53
N THR A 31 -1.47 -6.22 8.34
CA THR A 31 -0.49 -5.94 9.40
C THR A 31 -1.19 -5.50 10.68
N ALA A 32 -2.04 -4.48 10.58
CA ALA A 32 -2.80 -3.93 11.70
C ALA A 32 -3.76 -4.96 12.31
N ALA A 33 -4.43 -5.78 11.48
CA ALA A 33 -5.33 -6.83 11.96
C ALA A 33 -4.59 -7.97 12.68
N ILE A 34 -3.45 -8.42 12.16
CA ILE A 34 -2.59 -9.44 12.78
C ILE A 34 -2.16 -8.99 14.17
N VAL A 35 -1.70 -7.74 14.25
CA VAL A 35 -1.31 -7.03 15.47
C VAL A 35 -2.49 -6.95 16.45
N LYS A 36 -3.62 -6.37 16.03
CA LYS A 36 -4.81 -6.17 16.87
C LYS A 36 -5.37 -7.47 17.44
N ASN A 37 -5.32 -8.56 16.67
CA ASN A 37 -5.86 -9.86 17.08
C ASN A 37 -4.83 -10.74 17.81
N GLY A 38 -3.59 -10.27 18.02
CA GLY A 38 -2.55 -11.03 18.70
C GLY A 38 -2.21 -12.36 18.01
N ILE A 39 -2.36 -12.42 16.68
CA ILE A 39 -2.21 -13.66 15.90
C ILE A 39 -0.86 -14.34 16.15
N PRO A 40 0.30 -13.66 16.22
CA PRO A 40 1.58 -14.32 16.48
C PRO A 40 1.60 -15.14 17.79
N GLY A 41 0.88 -14.70 18.83
CA GLY A 41 0.77 -15.44 20.09
C GLY A 41 0.01 -16.77 19.96
N LEU A 42 -0.79 -16.93 18.91
CA LEU A 42 -1.57 -18.14 18.61
C LEU A 42 -0.80 -19.14 17.75
N LEU A 43 0.36 -18.77 17.22
CA LEU A 43 1.14 -19.60 16.30
C LEU A 43 2.23 -20.39 17.06
N SER A 44 2.70 -21.46 16.43
CA SER A 44 3.96 -22.11 16.76
C SER A 44 5.14 -21.19 16.44
N LYS A 45 6.27 -21.38 17.14
CA LYS A 45 7.53 -20.67 16.87
C LYS A 45 8.11 -20.97 15.48
N GLN A 46 7.67 -22.05 14.84
CA GLN A 46 8.06 -22.41 13.48
C GLN A 46 7.36 -21.54 12.40
N ILE A 47 6.32 -20.80 12.77
CA ILE A 47 5.56 -19.95 11.85
C ILE A 47 5.85 -18.49 12.19
N GLU A 48 6.52 -17.80 11.27
CA GLU A 48 6.87 -16.39 11.35
C GLU A 48 5.98 -15.61 10.37
N LEU A 49 5.32 -14.56 10.86
CA LEU A 49 4.58 -13.62 10.01
C LEU A 49 5.43 -12.37 9.78
N VAL A 50 5.54 -11.95 8.53
CA VAL A 50 6.31 -10.77 8.16
C VAL A 50 5.50 -9.83 7.27
N ALA A 51 5.68 -8.53 7.48
CA ALA A 51 5.02 -7.51 6.68
C ALA A 51 5.85 -7.19 5.45
N GLY A 52 5.22 -7.24 4.28
CA GLY A 52 5.75 -6.79 3.01
C GLY A 52 5.33 -5.34 2.69
N PRO A 53 5.45 -4.92 1.41
CA PRO A 53 5.21 -3.54 0.97
C PRO A 53 3.71 -3.25 0.77
N GLY A 54 2.90 -3.53 1.78
CA GLY A 54 1.43 -3.44 1.75
C GLY A 54 0.84 -2.08 2.10
N CYS A 55 1.66 -1.03 2.27
CA CYS A 55 1.22 0.31 2.66
C CYS A 55 1.57 1.30 1.52
N PRO A 56 0.59 1.85 0.78
CA PRO A 56 0.86 2.64 -0.42
C PRO A 56 1.63 3.93 -0.12
N VAL A 57 1.30 4.56 1.01
CA VAL A 57 2.01 5.74 1.51
C VAL A 57 3.45 5.42 1.89
N CYS A 58 3.69 4.24 2.48
CA CYS A 58 5.01 3.85 2.93
C CYS A 58 5.98 3.60 1.76
N VAL A 59 5.47 3.04 0.66
CA VAL A 59 6.24 2.71 -0.55
C VAL A 59 6.35 3.89 -1.53
N THR A 60 5.77 5.04 -1.20
CA THR A 60 5.84 6.26 -2.01
C THR A 60 7.24 6.89 -1.86
N PRO A 61 7.95 7.21 -2.96
CA PRO A 61 9.29 7.78 -2.91
C PRO A 61 9.29 9.19 -2.31
N THR A 62 10.44 9.65 -1.79
CA THR A 62 10.56 11.04 -1.33
C THR A 62 10.33 12.06 -2.44
N ASP A 63 10.71 11.77 -3.69
CA ASP A 63 10.49 12.67 -4.84
C ASP A 63 9.02 13.08 -4.96
N TYR A 64 8.09 12.17 -4.69
CA TYR A 64 6.66 12.46 -4.72
C TYR A 64 6.29 13.51 -3.66
N ILE A 65 6.81 13.37 -2.44
CA ILE A 65 6.57 14.32 -1.35
C ILE A 65 7.23 15.66 -1.64
N ASP A 66 8.45 15.65 -2.17
CA ASP A 66 9.19 16.85 -2.53
C ASP A 66 8.48 17.62 -3.66
N ARG A 67 7.91 16.89 -4.63
CA ARG A 67 7.09 17.49 -5.69
C ARG A 67 5.81 18.10 -5.12
N LEU A 68 5.12 17.44 -4.18
CA LEU A 68 3.97 18.03 -3.48
C LEU A 68 4.36 19.29 -2.70
N ILE A 69 5.52 19.28 -2.02
CA ILE A 69 6.03 20.46 -1.31
C ILE A 69 6.24 21.62 -2.29
N ALA A 70 6.94 21.38 -3.40
CA ALA A 70 7.17 22.39 -4.43
C ALA A 70 5.85 22.95 -5.00
N LEU A 71 4.93 22.05 -5.37
CA LEU A 71 3.60 22.41 -5.87
C LEU A 71 2.79 23.24 -4.87
N SER A 72 2.86 22.92 -3.57
CA SER A 72 2.15 23.68 -2.54
C SER A 72 2.66 25.12 -2.40
N GLN A 73 3.86 25.43 -2.90
CA GLN A 73 4.48 26.76 -2.83
C GLN A 73 4.28 27.56 -4.12
N GLU A 74 3.72 26.96 -5.17
CA GLU A 74 3.41 27.65 -6.43
C GLU A 74 2.24 28.62 -6.25
N GLU A 75 2.28 29.77 -6.92
CA GLU A 75 1.21 30.75 -6.88
C GLU A 75 -0.11 30.14 -7.39
N ASN A 76 -1.23 30.52 -6.76
CA ASN A 76 -2.56 30.06 -7.13
C ASN A 76 -2.70 28.53 -7.17
N THR A 77 -1.91 27.80 -6.38
CA THR A 77 -1.95 26.33 -6.33
C THR A 77 -2.33 25.86 -4.94
N CYS A 78 -3.08 24.76 -4.84
CA CYS A 78 -3.45 24.11 -3.59
C CYS A 78 -3.27 22.60 -3.72
N VAL A 79 -2.38 22.01 -2.93
CA VAL A 79 -2.27 20.55 -2.83
C VAL A 79 -3.44 20.02 -1.98
N VAL A 80 -4.11 18.97 -2.44
CA VAL A 80 -5.22 18.33 -1.72
C VAL A 80 -4.85 16.87 -1.46
N THR A 81 -4.94 16.43 -0.21
CA THR A 81 -4.38 15.13 0.20
C THR A 81 -5.16 14.51 1.35
N PHE A 82 -4.98 13.21 1.57
CA PHE A 82 -5.32 12.58 2.84
C PHE A 82 -4.36 12.99 3.96
N GLY A 83 -4.81 12.85 5.21
CA GLY A 83 -4.11 13.40 6.38
C GLY A 83 -2.77 12.75 6.72
N ASP A 84 -2.55 11.50 6.34
CA ASP A 84 -1.29 10.80 6.60
C ASP A 84 -0.13 11.36 5.78
N LEU A 85 -0.35 11.61 4.48
CA LEU A 85 0.64 12.18 3.57
C LEU A 85 1.17 13.55 4.01
N LEU A 86 0.39 14.35 4.74
CA LEU A 86 0.85 15.65 5.24
C LEU A 86 2.14 15.54 6.08
N ARG A 87 2.30 14.43 6.82
CA ARG A 87 3.42 14.23 7.75
C ARG A 87 4.50 13.30 7.23
N VAL A 88 4.34 12.75 6.02
CA VAL A 88 5.35 11.86 5.44
C VAL A 88 6.60 12.67 5.14
N PRO A 89 7.79 12.25 5.60
CA PRO A 89 9.03 12.91 5.24
C PRO A 89 9.35 12.73 3.75
N GLY A 90 9.61 13.85 3.07
CA GLY A 90 10.35 13.93 1.81
C GLY A 90 11.86 13.91 2.07
N SER A 91 12.65 14.54 1.20
CA SER A 91 14.11 14.61 1.36
C SER A 91 14.55 15.70 2.34
N ALA A 92 13.83 16.84 2.37
CA ALA A 92 14.20 18.01 3.17
C ALA A 92 13.12 18.49 4.14
N GLY A 93 11.93 17.87 4.14
CA GLY A 93 10.83 18.28 5.00
C GLY A 93 9.53 17.51 4.73
N THR A 94 8.42 18.06 5.19
CA THR A 94 7.08 17.49 5.04
C THR A 94 6.14 18.51 4.42
N LEU A 95 5.05 18.04 3.79
CA LEU A 95 4.01 18.92 3.26
C LEU A 95 3.35 19.77 4.37
N MET A 96 3.26 19.24 5.60
CA MET A 96 2.80 19.99 6.78
C MET A 96 3.72 21.17 7.11
N GLN A 97 5.05 20.96 7.06
CA GLN A 97 6.00 22.05 7.27
C GLN A 97 5.92 23.09 6.15
N ALA A 98 5.75 22.66 4.90
CA ALA A 98 5.54 23.57 3.78
C ALA A 98 4.26 24.39 3.94
N LYS A 99 3.15 23.76 4.38
CA LYS A 99 1.90 24.45 4.73
C LYS A 99 2.12 25.52 5.80
N ASN A 100 2.83 25.18 6.87
CA ASN A 100 3.13 26.13 7.95
C ASN A 100 4.08 27.27 7.52
N ALA A 101 4.85 27.07 6.45
CA ALA A 101 5.73 28.08 5.86
C ALA A 101 5.04 28.97 4.81
N GLY A 102 3.71 28.85 4.65
CA GLY A 102 2.92 29.66 3.72
C GLY A 102 2.54 28.95 2.41
N GLY A 103 3.00 27.71 2.20
CA GLY A 103 2.46 26.86 1.15
C GLY A 103 1.00 26.51 1.40
N ARG A 104 0.26 26.17 0.35
CA ARG A 104 -1.15 25.85 0.43
C ARG A 104 -1.39 24.36 0.21
N ALA A 105 -1.86 23.70 1.27
CA ALA A 105 -2.25 22.30 1.24
C ALA A 105 -3.49 22.07 2.10
N GLU A 106 -4.43 21.24 1.67
CA GLU A 106 -5.65 20.93 2.40
C GLU A 106 -5.88 19.43 2.54
N MET A 107 -6.44 19.07 3.69
CA MET A 107 -6.82 17.68 3.98
C MET A 107 -8.26 17.45 3.55
N VAL A 108 -8.49 16.33 2.87
CA VAL A 108 -9.83 15.82 2.57
C VAL A 108 -10.02 14.41 3.11
N TYR A 109 -11.27 14.02 3.30
CA TYR A 109 -11.64 12.64 3.65
C TYR A 109 -12.06 11.85 2.42
N SER A 110 -12.60 12.54 1.40
CA SER A 110 -12.98 11.97 0.12
C SER A 110 -12.25 12.69 -1.01
N PRO A 111 -11.72 11.96 -2.02
CA PRO A 111 -11.19 12.59 -3.22
C PRO A 111 -12.18 13.55 -3.91
N PHE A 112 -13.48 13.26 -3.81
CA PHE A 112 -14.54 14.07 -4.44
C PHE A 112 -14.73 15.45 -3.79
N ASP A 113 -14.22 15.67 -2.57
CA ASP A 113 -14.31 16.97 -1.89
C ASP A 113 -13.58 18.06 -2.69
N ILE A 114 -12.58 17.68 -3.50
CA ILE A 114 -11.84 18.59 -4.37
C ILE A 114 -12.73 19.29 -5.42
N LEU A 115 -13.85 18.68 -5.82
CA LEU A 115 -14.75 19.24 -6.82
C LEU A 115 -15.40 20.53 -6.33
N ALA A 116 -15.87 20.53 -5.08
CA ALA A 116 -16.46 21.71 -4.45
C ALA A 116 -15.41 22.81 -4.24
N MET A 117 -14.18 22.42 -3.89
CA MET A 117 -13.06 23.36 -3.73
C MET A 117 -12.72 24.06 -5.05
N ALA A 118 -12.60 23.27 -6.14
CA ALA A 118 -12.31 23.75 -7.48
C ALA A 118 -13.37 24.71 -8.01
N GLN A 119 -14.65 24.44 -7.73
CA GLN A 119 -15.76 25.33 -8.10
C GLN A 119 -15.79 26.63 -7.29
N ALA A 120 -15.46 26.57 -6.00
CA ALA A 120 -15.43 27.75 -5.13
C ALA A 120 -14.30 28.72 -5.47
N GLU A 121 -13.18 28.21 -6.00
CA GLU A 121 -11.99 28.99 -6.32
C GLU A 121 -11.47 28.71 -7.75
N PRO A 122 -12.14 29.25 -8.78
CA PRO A 122 -11.82 28.95 -10.17
C PRO A 122 -10.42 29.43 -10.60
N ALA A 123 -9.84 30.41 -9.88
CA ALA A 123 -8.48 30.89 -10.14
C ALA A 123 -7.39 30.00 -9.52
N THR A 124 -7.75 29.07 -8.64
CA THR A 124 -6.81 28.17 -7.95
C THR A 124 -6.73 26.84 -8.69
N THR A 125 -5.52 26.36 -8.97
CA THR A 125 -5.27 24.99 -9.43
C THR A 125 -5.18 24.06 -8.23
N PHE A 126 -6.12 23.11 -8.12
CA PHE A 126 -6.13 22.10 -7.08
C PHE A 126 -5.43 20.83 -7.56
N ILE A 127 -4.43 20.37 -6.82
CA ILE A 127 -3.65 19.19 -7.19
C ILE A 127 -3.94 18.07 -6.18
N PHE A 128 -4.64 17.03 -6.63
CA PHE A 128 -4.89 15.88 -5.80
C PHE A 128 -3.66 14.98 -5.71
N ALA A 129 -3.21 14.71 -4.49
CA ALA A 129 -2.14 13.78 -4.18
C ALA A 129 -2.66 12.32 -4.26
N ALA A 130 -2.69 11.75 -5.47
CA ALA A 130 -3.20 10.42 -5.75
C ALA A 130 -2.17 9.31 -5.45
N VAL A 131 -2.09 8.89 -4.19
CA VAL A 131 -1.35 7.70 -3.75
C VAL A 131 -2.32 6.55 -3.54
N GLY A 132 -1.85 5.33 -3.81
CA GLY A 132 -2.62 4.14 -3.46
C GLY A 132 -2.30 2.92 -4.32
N PHE A 133 -3.15 1.91 -4.17
CA PHE A 133 -3.06 0.65 -4.90
C PHE A 133 -4.30 0.45 -5.78
N GLU A 134 -4.55 -0.77 -6.22
CA GLU A 134 -5.69 -1.15 -7.05
C GLU A 134 -7.04 -0.83 -6.38
N THR A 135 -7.08 -0.74 -5.05
CA THR A 135 -8.28 -0.35 -4.29
C THR A 135 -8.69 1.10 -4.47
N THR A 136 -7.72 1.98 -4.71
CA THR A 136 -7.93 3.43 -4.82
C THR A 136 -7.97 3.92 -6.26
N ALA A 137 -7.31 3.22 -7.19
CA ALA A 137 -7.27 3.60 -8.59
C ALA A 137 -8.68 3.77 -9.22
N PRO A 138 -9.67 2.90 -8.95
CA PRO A 138 -11.04 3.10 -9.45
C PRO A 138 -11.70 4.38 -8.92
N VAL A 139 -11.38 4.81 -7.69
CA VAL A 139 -11.93 6.03 -7.11
C VAL A 139 -11.39 7.26 -7.83
N TYR A 140 -10.08 7.27 -8.14
CA TYR A 140 -9.48 8.37 -8.92
C TYR A 140 -9.94 8.36 -10.38
N ALA A 141 -10.17 7.18 -10.94
CA ALA A 141 -10.74 7.04 -12.27
C ALA A 141 -12.19 7.59 -12.33
N LEU A 142 -13.02 7.34 -11.30
CA LEU A 142 -14.34 7.96 -11.17
C LEU A 142 -14.26 9.48 -11.01
N LEU A 143 -13.30 9.97 -10.24
CA LEU A 143 -13.09 11.41 -10.07
C LEU A 143 -12.72 12.07 -11.40
N LEU A 144 -11.81 11.47 -12.17
CA LEU A 144 -11.47 11.92 -13.53
C LEU A 144 -12.69 11.91 -14.46
N ASP A 145 -13.53 10.88 -14.37
CA ASP A 145 -14.78 10.80 -15.13
C ASP A 145 -15.66 12.04 -14.89
N GLN A 146 -15.89 12.39 -13.62
CA GLN A 146 -16.68 13.56 -13.25
C GLN A 146 -16.03 14.88 -13.68
N ILE A 147 -14.71 14.99 -13.55
CA ILE A 147 -13.95 16.17 -13.98
C ILE A 147 -14.09 16.39 -15.49
N VAL A 148 -13.96 15.32 -16.27
CA VAL A 148 -14.06 15.37 -17.74
C VAL A 148 -15.49 15.67 -18.17
N GLU A 149 -16.49 15.00 -17.59
CA GLU A 149 -17.91 15.23 -17.90
C GLU A 149 -18.38 16.64 -17.53
N ALA A 150 -17.90 17.18 -16.40
CA ALA A 150 -18.25 18.52 -15.95
C ALA A 150 -17.34 19.63 -16.51
N HIS A 151 -16.36 19.28 -17.35
CA HIS A 151 -15.37 20.21 -17.91
C HIS A 151 -14.66 21.08 -16.85
N ILE A 152 -14.24 20.46 -15.73
CA ILE A 152 -13.53 21.19 -14.66
C ILE A 152 -12.05 21.34 -15.03
N GLU A 153 -11.62 22.58 -15.24
CA GLU A 153 -10.30 22.87 -15.82
C GLU A 153 -9.19 23.11 -14.80
N ASN A 154 -9.51 23.28 -13.51
CA ASN A 154 -8.56 23.67 -12.46
C ASN A 154 -8.27 22.54 -11.44
N ILE A 155 -8.52 21.28 -11.80
CA ILE A 155 -8.07 20.12 -11.02
C ILE A 155 -6.95 19.40 -11.76
N ARG A 156 -5.92 18.98 -11.04
CA ARG A 156 -4.80 18.16 -11.52
C ARG A 156 -4.52 17.03 -10.54
N PHE A 157 -3.67 16.10 -10.93
CA PHE A 157 -3.25 14.95 -10.17
C PHE A 157 -1.73 14.86 -10.17
N LEU A 158 -1.17 14.53 -9.01
CA LEU A 158 0.14 13.91 -8.94
C LEU A 158 -0.09 12.47 -8.49
N THR A 159 0.30 11.49 -9.31
CA THR A 159 0.04 10.08 -9.04
C THR A 159 1.27 9.36 -8.52
N ALA A 160 1.05 8.47 -7.56
CA ALA A 160 1.98 7.44 -7.12
C ALA A 160 1.21 6.13 -6.92
N LEU A 161 0.32 5.84 -7.87
CA LEU A 161 -0.47 4.61 -7.91
C LEU A 161 0.42 3.43 -8.25
N LYS A 162 0.20 2.33 -7.55
CA LYS A 162 1.05 1.15 -7.57
C LYS A 162 0.23 -0.14 -7.66
N THR A 163 0.82 -1.22 -8.15
CA THR A 163 0.15 -2.52 -8.32
C THR A 163 0.89 -3.64 -7.59
N MET A 164 0.13 -4.56 -7.01
CA MET A 164 0.60 -5.63 -6.13
C MET A 164 1.33 -6.77 -6.86
N PRO A 165 0.79 -7.35 -7.96
CA PRO A 165 1.46 -8.48 -8.58
C PRO A 165 2.91 -8.19 -8.99
N PRO A 166 3.25 -7.05 -9.62
CA PRO A 166 4.64 -6.75 -10.00
C PRO A 166 5.60 -6.59 -8.80
N VAL A 167 5.17 -6.00 -7.69
CA VAL A 167 6.05 -5.87 -6.51
C VAL A 167 6.28 -7.22 -5.82
N ILE A 168 5.26 -8.08 -5.79
CA ILE A 168 5.40 -9.44 -5.25
C ILE A 168 6.37 -10.23 -6.12
N ASP A 169 6.26 -10.13 -7.44
CA ASP A 169 7.19 -10.74 -8.40
C ASP A 169 8.63 -10.27 -8.13
N ALA A 170 8.84 -8.96 -8.03
CA ALA A 170 10.16 -8.38 -7.76
C ALA A 170 10.76 -8.86 -6.43
N LEU A 171 9.95 -9.03 -5.37
CA LEU A 171 10.40 -9.58 -4.09
C LEU A 171 10.81 -11.04 -4.21
N CYS A 172 10.00 -11.86 -4.88
CA CYS A 172 10.28 -13.28 -5.08
C CYS A 172 11.50 -13.49 -5.97
N ALA A 173 11.59 -12.80 -7.11
CA ALA A 173 12.75 -12.79 -7.99
C ALA A 173 14.02 -12.28 -7.27
N GLY A 174 13.86 -11.33 -6.34
CA GLY A 174 14.92 -10.82 -5.48
C GLY A 174 15.36 -11.77 -4.36
N GLY A 175 14.80 -12.98 -4.28
CA GLY A 175 15.21 -14.01 -3.32
C GLY A 175 14.64 -13.81 -1.91
N ALA A 176 13.45 -13.23 -1.78
CA ALA A 176 12.77 -13.12 -0.49
C ALA A 176 12.62 -14.49 0.21
N ASP A 177 13.07 -14.60 1.46
CA ASP A 177 12.91 -15.81 2.29
C ASP A 177 11.45 -15.92 2.76
N VAL A 178 10.59 -16.50 1.92
CA VAL A 178 9.17 -16.74 2.21
C VAL A 178 8.75 -18.13 1.74
N GLN A 179 7.79 -18.73 2.44
CA GLN A 179 7.19 -20.03 2.12
C GLN A 179 5.69 -19.94 1.83
N GLY A 180 5.13 -18.72 1.80
CA GLY A 180 3.76 -18.44 1.39
C GLY A 180 3.41 -16.97 1.58
N LEU A 181 2.31 -16.54 0.96
CA LEU A 181 1.85 -15.17 1.01
C LEU A 181 0.38 -15.05 1.43
N ILE A 182 0.08 -14.04 2.25
CA ILE A 182 -1.29 -13.57 2.44
C ILE A 182 -1.52 -12.44 1.44
N ALA A 183 -2.33 -12.72 0.42
CA ALA A 183 -2.64 -11.77 -0.62
C ALA A 183 -3.59 -10.67 -0.10
N PRO A 184 -3.47 -9.42 -0.59
CA PRO A 184 -4.21 -8.29 -0.07
C PRO A 184 -5.70 -8.41 -0.41
N GLY A 185 -6.54 -8.56 0.62
CA GLY A 185 -7.97 -8.87 0.45
C GLY A 185 -8.71 -7.84 -0.39
N HIS A 186 -8.61 -6.55 -0.06
CA HIS A 186 -9.30 -5.49 -0.81
C HIS A 186 -8.74 -5.31 -2.23
N VAL A 187 -7.43 -5.52 -2.44
CA VAL A 187 -6.86 -5.50 -3.79
C VAL A 187 -7.46 -6.65 -4.61
N ALA A 188 -7.55 -7.85 -4.02
CA ALA A 188 -8.17 -9.01 -4.66
C ALA A 188 -9.67 -8.82 -4.95
N VAL A 189 -10.39 -7.95 -4.22
CA VAL A 189 -11.76 -7.56 -4.60
C VAL A 189 -11.76 -6.85 -5.97
N VAL A 190 -10.74 -6.05 -6.26
CA VAL A 190 -10.61 -5.33 -7.52
C VAL A 190 -10.08 -6.23 -8.63
N ILE A 191 -8.92 -6.87 -8.44
CA ILE A 191 -8.22 -7.61 -9.51
C ILE A 191 -8.55 -9.10 -9.56
N GLY A 192 -9.25 -9.61 -8.56
CA GLY A 192 -9.59 -11.03 -8.42
C GLY A 192 -8.49 -11.85 -7.76
N SER A 193 -8.86 -13.05 -7.28
CA SER A 193 -7.86 -13.98 -6.76
C SER A 193 -6.94 -14.53 -7.85
N ASP A 194 -7.41 -14.62 -9.09
CA ASP A 194 -6.67 -15.26 -10.18
C ASP A 194 -5.47 -14.44 -10.63
N ALA A 195 -5.45 -13.13 -10.34
CA ALA A 195 -4.30 -12.26 -10.59
C ALA A 195 -3.00 -12.74 -9.91
N PHE A 196 -3.11 -13.54 -8.83
CA PHE A 196 -1.96 -14.08 -8.12
C PHE A 196 -1.53 -15.49 -8.58
N LYS A 197 -2.33 -16.17 -9.42
CA LYS A 197 -2.04 -17.54 -9.88
C LYS A 197 -0.71 -17.66 -10.62
N PRO A 198 -0.36 -16.74 -11.57
CA PRO A 198 0.93 -16.83 -12.26
C PRO A 198 2.12 -16.78 -11.30
N LEU A 199 2.05 -15.96 -10.25
CA LEU A 199 3.10 -15.84 -9.23
C LEU A 199 3.17 -17.09 -8.34
N ALA A 200 2.01 -17.60 -7.92
CA ALA A 200 1.94 -18.82 -7.14
C ALA A 200 2.62 -19.99 -7.89
N GLU A 201 2.29 -20.17 -9.17
CA GLU A 201 2.85 -21.20 -10.03
C GLU A 201 4.34 -20.98 -10.32
N ALA A 202 4.76 -19.76 -10.66
CA ALA A 202 6.15 -19.44 -10.99
C ALA A 202 7.10 -19.72 -9.82
N TYR A 203 6.69 -19.39 -8.59
CA TYR A 203 7.54 -19.53 -7.40
C TYR A 203 7.24 -20.75 -6.54
N GLN A 204 6.25 -21.57 -6.92
CA GLN A 204 5.77 -22.70 -6.13
C GLN A 204 5.38 -22.32 -4.69
N LEU A 205 4.80 -21.13 -4.55
CA LEU A 205 4.37 -20.57 -3.26
C LEU A 205 2.85 -20.61 -3.13
N PRO A 206 2.30 -21.03 -1.98
CA PRO A 206 0.89 -20.91 -1.69
C PRO A 206 0.51 -19.47 -1.35
N PHE A 207 -0.58 -18.99 -1.94
CA PHE A 207 -1.19 -17.69 -1.66
C PHE A 207 -2.54 -17.91 -0.97
N GLY A 208 -2.78 -17.21 0.13
CA GLY A 208 -4.09 -17.12 0.78
C GLY A 208 -4.67 -15.72 0.62
N VAL A 209 -5.73 -15.57 -0.17
CA VAL A 209 -6.52 -14.32 -0.17
C VAL A 209 -7.38 -14.31 1.08
N ALA A 210 -7.23 -13.28 1.91
CA ALA A 210 -7.90 -13.22 3.21
C ALA A 210 -8.61 -11.88 3.43
N GLY A 211 -9.74 -11.92 4.16
CA GLY A 211 -10.31 -10.72 4.77
C GLY A 211 -9.52 -10.29 6.01
N PHE A 212 -10.09 -9.38 6.80
CA PHE A 212 -9.37 -8.70 7.89
C PHE A 212 -9.75 -9.15 9.30
N SER A 213 -10.65 -10.13 9.41
CA SER A 213 -11.00 -10.72 10.71
C SER A 213 -9.89 -11.67 11.17
N GLY A 214 -9.72 -11.82 12.49
CA GLY A 214 -8.79 -12.82 13.03
C GLY A 214 -9.11 -14.24 12.54
N MET A 215 -10.39 -14.52 12.27
CA MET A 215 -10.83 -15.78 11.68
C MET A 215 -10.29 -15.97 10.26
N HIS A 216 -10.50 -14.99 9.35
CA HIS A 216 -10.00 -15.08 7.97
C HIS A 216 -8.49 -15.26 7.92
N LEU A 217 -7.76 -14.50 8.74
CA LEU A 217 -6.30 -14.59 8.83
C LEU A 217 -5.84 -15.98 9.30
N LEU A 218 -6.45 -16.54 10.36
CA LEU A 218 -6.08 -17.86 10.86
C LEU A 218 -6.35 -18.97 9.83
N TYR A 219 -7.48 -18.92 9.13
CA TYR A 219 -7.77 -19.88 8.06
C TYR A 219 -6.80 -19.75 6.89
N ALA A 220 -6.45 -18.53 6.49
CA ALA A 220 -5.48 -18.30 5.42
C ALA A 220 -4.09 -18.82 5.79
N ILE A 221 -3.60 -18.51 7.00
CA ILE A 221 -2.32 -19.01 7.51
C ILE A 221 -2.31 -20.54 7.53
N ASP A 222 -3.37 -21.16 8.04
CA ASP A 222 -3.49 -22.61 8.09
C ASP A 222 -3.59 -23.28 6.71
N GLY A 223 -4.26 -22.64 5.76
CA GLY A 223 -4.27 -23.07 4.36
C GLY A 223 -2.88 -23.02 3.74
N ILE A 224 -2.19 -21.89 3.92
CA ILE A 224 -0.81 -21.66 3.44
C ILE A 224 0.15 -22.71 4.00
N VAL A 225 0.11 -22.98 5.32
CA VAL A 225 0.95 -23.99 5.97
C VAL A 225 0.72 -25.38 5.38
N ARG A 226 -0.54 -25.75 5.13
CA ARG A 226 -0.90 -27.06 4.55
C ARG A 226 -0.54 -27.17 3.06
N ALA A 227 -0.51 -26.04 2.36
CA ALA A 227 -0.18 -25.96 0.94
C ALA A 227 1.30 -25.63 0.68
N ARG A 228 2.16 -25.71 1.70
CA ARG A 228 3.60 -25.41 1.58
C ARG A 228 4.23 -26.07 0.35
N GLY A 229 4.93 -25.27 -0.45
CA GLY A 229 5.61 -25.73 -1.66
C GLY A 229 4.68 -26.08 -2.83
N ARG A 230 3.41 -25.66 -2.78
CA ARG A 230 2.45 -25.80 -3.88
C ARG A 230 2.09 -24.42 -4.39
N GLY A 231 2.33 -24.18 -5.66
CA GLY A 231 1.91 -22.96 -6.36
C GLY A 231 0.41 -22.91 -6.54
N THR A 232 -0.32 -22.48 -5.51
CA THR A 232 -1.78 -22.43 -5.52
C THR A 232 -2.30 -21.17 -4.84
N VAL A 233 -3.42 -20.65 -5.34
CA VAL A 233 -4.14 -19.53 -4.72
C VAL A 233 -5.43 -20.07 -4.10
N MET A 234 -5.63 -19.77 -2.83
CA MET A 234 -6.82 -20.17 -2.07
C MET A 234 -7.56 -18.92 -1.60
N ASN A 235 -8.87 -18.88 -1.81
CA ASN A 235 -9.72 -17.76 -1.42
C ASN A 235 -10.41 -18.04 -0.07
N PHE A 236 -9.95 -17.37 0.98
CA PHE A 236 -10.53 -17.37 2.32
C PHE A 236 -11.35 -16.10 2.60
N TYR A 237 -11.74 -15.37 1.54
CA TYR A 237 -12.65 -14.23 1.59
C TYR A 237 -13.73 -14.29 0.47
N PRO A 238 -14.41 -15.44 0.28
CA PRO A 238 -15.28 -15.68 -0.87
C PRO A 238 -16.53 -14.80 -0.91
N GLU A 239 -16.93 -14.21 0.21
CA GLU A 239 -18.06 -13.27 0.26
C GLU A 239 -17.77 -11.92 -0.43
N ALA A 240 -16.50 -11.58 -0.62
CA ALA A 240 -16.08 -10.32 -1.23
C ALA A 240 -15.23 -10.50 -2.49
N VAL A 241 -14.47 -11.59 -2.60
CA VAL A 241 -13.51 -11.82 -3.68
C VAL A 241 -14.01 -12.90 -4.63
N THR A 242 -14.05 -12.57 -5.92
CA THR A 242 -14.28 -13.51 -7.02
C THR A 242 -12.96 -13.83 -7.74
N PRO A 243 -12.88 -14.90 -8.55
CA PRO A 243 -11.70 -15.20 -9.35
C PRO A 243 -11.24 -14.04 -10.23
N THR A 244 -12.18 -13.34 -10.89
CA THR A 244 -11.92 -12.27 -11.85
C THR A 244 -11.91 -10.87 -11.25
N GLY A 245 -12.33 -10.72 -9.99
CA GLY A 245 -12.50 -9.42 -9.35
C GLY A 245 -13.65 -8.59 -9.93
N ASN A 246 -13.54 -7.27 -9.76
CA ASN A 246 -14.51 -6.30 -10.23
C ASN A 246 -14.13 -5.76 -11.62
N VAL A 247 -14.64 -6.42 -12.67
CA VAL A 247 -14.37 -6.06 -14.06
C VAL A 247 -14.75 -4.62 -14.37
N LYS A 248 -15.86 -4.09 -13.83
CA LYS A 248 -16.27 -2.69 -14.05
C LYS A 248 -15.26 -1.69 -13.49
N ALA A 249 -14.69 -1.98 -12.32
CA ALA A 249 -13.66 -1.15 -11.73
C ALA A 249 -12.36 -1.21 -12.55
N GLN A 250 -11.99 -2.40 -13.04
CA GLN A 250 -10.83 -2.58 -13.91
C GLN A 250 -10.99 -1.83 -15.23
N ASP A 251 -12.15 -1.93 -15.88
CA ASP A 251 -12.45 -1.22 -17.13
C ASP A 251 -12.36 0.30 -16.94
N LEU A 252 -12.86 0.81 -15.81
CA LEU A 252 -12.80 2.23 -15.50
C LEU A 252 -11.36 2.70 -15.25
N VAL A 253 -10.55 1.93 -14.53
CA VAL A 253 -9.11 2.23 -14.38
C VAL A 253 -8.44 2.22 -15.75
N ALA A 254 -8.71 1.20 -16.58
CA ALA A 254 -8.14 1.09 -17.92
C ALA A 254 -8.59 2.21 -18.87
N LYS A 255 -9.71 2.90 -18.60
CA LYS A 255 -10.13 4.08 -19.37
C LYS A 255 -9.12 5.23 -19.23
N TYR A 256 -8.60 5.46 -18.03
CA TYR A 256 -7.82 6.65 -17.69
C TYR A 256 -6.34 6.40 -17.40
N PHE A 257 -6.00 5.20 -16.96
CA PHE A 257 -4.65 4.84 -16.53
C PHE A 257 -4.04 3.76 -17.42
N GLU A 258 -2.72 3.79 -17.53
CA GLU A 258 -1.91 2.75 -18.16
C GLU A 258 -0.75 2.32 -17.26
N PRO A 259 -0.31 1.05 -17.36
CA PRO A 259 0.85 0.58 -16.61
C PRO A 259 2.14 1.28 -17.02
N GLY A 260 3.04 1.51 -16.08
CA GLY A 260 4.39 1.99 -16.35
C GLY A 260 5.36 1.68 -15.21
N ASP A 261 6.63 1.98 -15.44
CA ASP A 261 7.68 1.72 -14.46
C ASP A 261 7.60 2.73 -13.31
N ALA A 262 7.59 2.22 -12.08
CA ALA A 262 7.45 3.06 -10.89
C ALA A 262 8.49 2.70 -9.84
N LEU A 263 8.99 3.74 -9.16
CA LEU A 263 9.85 3.60 -8.01
C LEU A 263 9.04 3.21 -6.76
N TRP A 264 9.46 2.14 -6.11
CA TRP A 264 9.00 1.70 -4.79
C TRP A 264 10.10 1.97 -3.77
N ARG A 265 9.79 2.79 -2.75
CA ARG A 265 10.73 3.10 -1.66
C ARG A 265 11.32 1.83 -1.07
N GLY A 266 12.65 1.76 -1.02
CA GLY A 266 13.38 0.64 -0.45
C GLY A 266 13.45 -0.63 -1.31
N ILE A 267 12.79 -0.67 -2.47
CA ILE A 267 12.82 -1.81 -3.40
C ILE A 267 13.50 -1.43 -4.70
N GLY A 268 13.19 -0.25 -5.25
CA GLY A 268 13.73 0.24 -6.52
C GLY A 268 12.65 0.43 -7.58
N VAL A 269 13.07 0.71 -8.81
CA VAL A 269 12.16 0.84 -9.95
C VAL A 269 11.70 -0.56 -10.36
N ILE A 270 10.38 -0.77 -10.39
CA ILE A 270 9.78 -2.06 -10.75
C ILE A 270 8.99 -1.88 -12.05
N PRO A 271 9.33 -2.64 -13.12
CA PRO A 271 8.67 -2.50 -14.41
C PRO A 271 7.16 -2.74 -14.35
N GLY A 272 6.38 -1.88 -15.01
CA GLY A 272 4.93 -2.00 -15.09
C GLY A 272 4.16 -1.99 -13.75
N SER A 273 4.81 -1.56 -12.67
CA SER A 273 4.24 -1.60 -11.31
C SER A 273 3.48 -0.34 -10.92
N GLY A 274 3.50 0.70 -11.75
CA GLY A 274 2.77 1.95 -11.55
C GLY A 274 1.56 2.09 -12.47
N LEU A 275 0.63 2.95 -12.09
CA LEU A 275 -0.47 3.40 -12.95
C LEU A 275 -0.33 4.90 -13.21
N PHE A 276 -0.24 5.27 -14.49
CA PHE A 276 -0.03 6.64 -14.95
C PHE A 276 -1.20 7.08 -15.81
N LEU A 277 -1.49 8.38 -15.82
CA LEU A 277 -2.53 8.94 -16.69
C LEU A 277 -2.16 8.75 -18.15
N LYS A 278 -3.11 8.24 -18.94
CA LYS A 278 -2.96 8.08 -20.39
C LYS A 278 -2.80 9.42 -21.09
N LEU A 279 -2.19 9.40 -22.28
CA LEU A 279 -2.02 10.57 -23.15
C LEU A 279 -3.29 11.43 -23.30
N ALA A 280 -4.46 10.79 -23.46
CA ALA A 280 -5.75 11.48 -23.64
C ALA A 280 -6.17 12.36 -22.44
N VAL A 281 -5.66 12.08 -21.24
CA VAL A 281 -5.92 12.81 -20.00
C VAL A 281 -4.63 13.30 -19.34
N GLN A 282 -3.52 13.33 -20.08
CA GLN A 282 -2.22 13.71 -19.55
C GLN A 282 -2.15 15.19 -19.14
N CYS A 283 -3.04 16.04 -19.66
CA CYS A 283 -3.18 17.44 -19.21
C CYS A 283 -3.52 17.56 -17.72
N PHE A 284 -4.02 16.49 -17.10
CA PHE A 284 -4.29 16.45 -15.67
C PHE A 284 -3.06 16.06 -14.82
N ASP A 285 -1.97 15.56 -15.41
CA ASP A 285 -0.79 15.07 -14.68
C ASP A 285 0.20 16.18 -14.30
N MET A 286 0.77 16.12 -13.09
CA MET A 286 1.74 17.10 -12.57
C MET A 286 3.19 16.57 -12.52
N GLY A 287 3.53 15.60 -13.36
CA GLY A 287 4.89 15.08 -13.53
C GLY A 287 5.13 13.73 -12.86
N SER A 288 4.11 12.87 -12.81
CA SER A 288 4.14 11.61 -12.03
C SER A 288 5.21 10.64 -12.52
N GLN A 289 5.48 10.60 -13.82
CA GLN A 289 6.50 9.70 -14.42
C GLN A 289 7.95 10.11 -14.09
N ALA A 290 8.19 11.36 -13.70
CA ALA A 290 9.53 11.86 -13.39
C ALA A 290 10.01 11.48 -11.98
N LEU A 291 9.15 10.88 -11.15
CA LEU A 291 9.40 10.58 -9.74
C LEU A 291 10.20 9.27 -9.58
N GLN A 292 11.49 9.35 -9.88
CA GLN A 292 12.37 8.19 -10.04
C GLN A 292 13.49 8.10 -9.00
N HIS A 293 13.50 8.97 -7.98
CA HIS A 293 14.49 8.93 -6.89
C HIS A 293 13.84 8.85 -5.50
N ASP A 294 14.57 8.25 -4.56
CA ASP A 294 14.20 8.17 -3.15
C ASP A 294 15.43 8.50 -2.30
N HIS A 295 15.37 9.65 -1.64
CA HIS A 295 16.43 10.29 -0.88
C HIS A 295 15.93 10.49 0.56
N PRO A 296 16.06 9.50 1.44
CA PRO A 296 15.51 9.58 2.79
C PRO A 296 16.14 10.76 3.55
N MET A 297 15.29 11.59 4.19
CA MET A 297 15.72 12.70 5.04
C MET A 297 16.72 12.29 6.13
N ASN A 298 16.58 11.07 6.66
CA ASN A 298 17.51 10.48 7.61
C ASN A 298 18.10 9.18 7.04
N ALA A 299 19.39 9.22 6.69
CA ALA A 299 20.10 8.08 6.11
C ALA A 299 20.17 6.84 7.04
N ALA A 300 19.98 7.01 8.35
CA ALA A 300 19.91 5.89 9.29
C ALA A 300 18.54 5.19 9.31
N CYS A 301 17.53 5.73 8.62
CA CYS A 301 16.21 5.13 8.55
C CYS A 301 16.25 3.84 7.71
N ARG A 302 15.76 2.75 8.29
CA ARG A 302 15.73 1.41 7.66
C ARG A 302 14.33 1.02 7.13
N CYS A 303 13.44 1.99 6.89
CA CYS A 303 12.06 1.72 6.45
C CYS A 303 12.03 0.88 5.15
N GLY A 304 12.97 1.07 4.22
CA GLY A 304 13.06 0.23 3.02
C GLY A 304 13.38 -1.25 3.27
N GLU A 305 14.10 -1.58 4.35
CA GLU A 305 14.33 -2.97 4.75
C GLU A 305 13.15 -3.55 5.50
N VAL A 306 12.49 -2.73 6.33
CA VAL A 306 11.23 -3.11 6.99
C VAL A 306 10.16 -3.44 5.95
N LEU A 307 10.03 -2.65 4.87
CA LEU A 307 9.05 -2.87 3.80
C LEU A 307 9.32 -4.14 2.97
N ARG A 308 10.58 -4.58 2.88
CA ARG A 308 10.96 -5.86 2.25
C ARG A 308 10.84 -7.05 3.21
N GLY A 309 10.45 -6.80 4.45
CA GLY A 309 10.50 -7.78 5.52
C GLY A 309 11.91 -8.29 5.80
N ALA A 310 12.97 -7.53 5.49
CA ALA A 310 14.35 -7.96 5.74
C ALA A 310 14.74 -7.83 7.22
N ILE A 311 14.14 -6.86 7.92
CA ILE A 311 14.32 -6.62 9.36
C ILE A 311 12.96 -6.33 10.01
N ALA A 312 12.84 -6.55 11.31
CA ALA A 312 11.67 -6.08 12.06
C ALA A 312 11.82 -4.58 12.40
N PRO A 313 10.72 -3.85 12.68
CA PRO A 313 10.79 -2.45 13.09
C PRO A 313 11.72 -2.21 14.29
N GLN A 314 11.72 -3.11 15.28
CA GLN A 314 12.59 -3.02 16.45
C GLN A 314 14.09 -3.14 16.15
N ASP A 315 14.47 -3.66 14.98
CA ASP A 315 15.88 -3.80 14.58
C ASP A 315 16.40 -2.50 13.93
N CYS A 316 15.52 -1.52 13.67
CA CYS A 316 15.93 -0.20 13.18
C CYS A 316 16.49 0.63 14.34
N PRO A 317 17.70 1.22 14.22
CA PRO A 317 18.35 1.97 15.31
C PRO A 317 17.58 3.23 15.73
N LEU A 318 16.70 3.73 14.87
CA LEU A 318 15.88 4.91 15.14
C LEU A 318 14.55 4.58 15.82
N PHE A 319 14.12 3.32 15.82
CA PHE A 319 12.80 2.94 16.31
C PHE A 319 12.65 3.19 17.82
N LYS A 320 11.58 3.89 18.22
CA LYS A 320 11.33 4.32 19.61
C LYS A 320 12.40 5.22 20.23
N THR A 321 13.36 5.70 19.43
CA THR A 321 14.38 6.66 19.85
C THR A 321 14.16 7.99 19.12
N ALA A 322 14.87 8.22 18.02
CA ALA A 322 14.71 9.41 17.18
C ALA A 322 13.47 9.35 16.28
N CYS A 323 12.96 8.14 15.98
CA CYS A 323 11.76 7.91 15.18
C CYS A 323 10.58 7.54 16.08
N THR A 324 9.65 8.48 16.20
CA THR A 324 8.40 8.35 16.97
C THR A 324 7.22 8.84 16.13
N PRO A 325 5.96 8.55 16.50
CA PRO A 325 4.80 9.08 15.78
C PRO A 325 4.76 10.63 15.74
N LEU A 326 5.35 11.29 16.75
CA LEU A 326 5.48 12.75 16.79
C LEU A 326 6.64 13.27 15.94
N HIS A 327 7.71 12.50 15.81
CA HIS A 327 8.92 12.85 15.05
C HIS A 327 9.29 11.70 14.10
N PRO A 328 8.50 11.45 13.05
CA PRO A 328 8.73 10.34 12.15
C PRO A 328 9.98 10.59 11.29
N GLN A 329 10.89 9.62 11.25
CA GLN A 329 12.10 9.64 10.40
C GLN A 329 11.88 8.94 9.05
N GLY A 330 10.70 8.34 8.84
CA GLY A 330 10.33 7.69 7.59
C GLY A 330 8.84 7.34 7.57
N ALA A 331 8.30 7.08 6.38
CA ALA A 331 6.86 6.90 6.18
C ALA A 331 6.25 5.72 6.95
N CYS A 332 7.03 4.68 7.24
CA CYS A 332 6.59 3.53 8.03
C CYS A 332 6.09 3.90 9.44
N MET A 333 6.50 5.05 9.99
CA MET A 333 6.09 5.55 11.31
C MET A 333 4.90 6.54 11.23
N VAL A 334 4.43 6.88 10.02
CA VAL A 334 3.40 7.90 9.79
C VAL A 334 2.04 7.30 9.51
N SER A 335 1.97 6.38 8.55
CA SER A 335 0.71 5.80 8.11
C SER A 335 0.17 4.81 9.14
N ALA A 336 -1.15 4.79 9.32
CA ALA A 336 -1.84 3.78 10.14
C ALA A 336 -1.63 2.35 9.61
N GLU A 337 -1.35 2.23 8.32
CA GLU A 337 -1.00 0.98 7.63
C GLU A 337 0.51 0.68 7.68
N GLY A 338 1.30 1.57 8.29
CA GLY A 338 2.74 1.43 8.41
C GLY A 338 3.13 0.40 9.46
N ASN A 339 4.06 -0.50 9.10
CA ASN A 339 4.55 -1.54 9.99
C ASN A 339 5.21 -0.96 11.26
N CYS A 340 6.05 0.07 11.14
CA CYS A 340 6.68 0.67 12.33
C CYS A 340 5.64 1.30 13.27
N LEU A 341 4.67 2.04 12.76
CA LEU A 341 3.63 2.63 13.61
C LEU A 341 2.76 1.55 14.28
N SER A 342 2.42 0.49 13.54
CA SER A 342 1.64 -0.63 14.07
C SER A 342 2.35 -1.31 15.24
N VAL A 343 3.64 -1.61 15.10
CA VAL A 343 4.47 -2.21 16.17
C VAL A 343 4.74 -1.23 17.32
N TYR A 344 4.85 0.07 17.03
CA TYR A 344 5.02 1.10 18.05
C TYR A 344 3.81 1.14 18.99
N ASN A 345 2.58 1.09 18.44
CA ASN A 345 1.34 1.21 19.21
C ASN A 345 1.00 0.00 20.09
N GLN A 346 1.64 -1.15 19.89
CA GLN A 346 1.44 -2.34 20.73
C GLN A 346 2.26 -2.34 22.02
N ASN A 347 3.32 -1.53 22.07
CA ASN A 347 4.34 -1.55 23.11
C ASN A 347 4.43 -0.19 23.81
#